data_AF-A0A316FNM4-F1
#
_entry.id   AF-A0A316FNM4-F1
#
_cell.length_a   1.000
_cell.length_b   1.000
_cell.length_c   1.000
_cell.angle_alpha   90.00
_cell.angle_beta   90.00
_cell.angle_gamma   90.00
#
_symmetry.space_group_name_H-M   'P 1'
#
loop_
_entity.id
_entity.type
_entity.pdbx_description
1 polymer ?
#
loop_
_entity_poly.entity_id
_entity_poly.type
_entity_poly.pdbx_seq_one_letter_code
_entity_poly.pdbx_strand_id
1 'polypeptide(L)'
;MTQEPLREIPLHGGNVSTVSRIGDTVRRNAGPWTPSVHALLLHLERVGFTGSPHALGMDEKGREVLSYLDGECGEYPLAPHWVTEEALVTVGTMLRMFHDAQYGFVPPPGAVWRSFGPPPPDTEVICHHDAAPHNVVWRPDGTLALIDFDLASPGSRLYDVAYAAWTWVPLFSDRDSYTLGWKRPNRPRRLRLFADAYGLIPRDRHRLVRTIRKRIVDHVEGIRRMAAAGDPAFVRIVHKGHLRRPMRDLRLLDYERHTLEYALR
;
A
#
# COMPACT_ATOMS: atom_id res chain seq x y z
N MET A 1 -8.04 38.12 19.15
CA MET A 1 -7.03 37.07 19.43
C MET A 1 -6.40 36.68 18.11
N THR A 2 -5.20 37.15 17.83
CA THR A 2 -4.39 36.70 16.69
C THR A 2 -3.98 35.25 16.94
N GLN A 3 -4.50 34.30 16.17
CA GLN A 3 -3.97 32.94 16.16
C GLN A 3 -2.51 33.01 15.75
N GLU A 4 -1.60 32.48 16.58
CA GLU A 4 -0.22 32.26 16.15
C GLU A 4 -0.23 31.38 14.89
N PRO A 5 0.58 31.72 13.87
CA PRO A 5 0.64 30.91 12.67
C PRO A 5 1.13 29.52 13.02
N LEU A 6 0.35 28.49 12.66
CA LEU A 6 0.70 27.10 12.90
C LEU A 6 2.05 26.77 12.25
N ARG A 7 2.97 26.22 13.05
CA ARG A 7 4.31 25.85 12.60
C ARG A 7 4.26 24.71 11.59
N GLU A 8 4.98 24.86 10.47
CA GLU A 8 5.21 23.79 9.51
C GLU A 8 6.35 22.87 10.00
N ILE A 9 6.05 21.58 10.14
CA ILE A 9 6.97 20.57 10.66
C ILE A 9 7.21 19.53 9.55
N PRO A 10 8.45 19.39 9.04
CA PRO A 10 8.77 18.32 8.09
C PRO A 10 8.49 16.95 8.71
N LEU A 11 7.79 16.09 7.97
CA LEU A 11 7.62 14.69 8.30
C LEU A 11 8.67 13.86 7.56
N HIS A 12 9.42 13.05 8.30
CA HIS A 12 10.39 12.12 7.76
C HIS A 12 9.73 10.74 7.60
N GLY A 13 10.01 10.01 6.51
CA GLY A 13 9.45 8.65 6.32
C GLY A 13 8.94 8.28 4.92
N GLY A 14 9.23 9.04 3.86
CA GLY A 14 8.86 8.70 2.48
C GLY A 14 10.07 8.64 1.54
N ASN A 15 10.05 7.74 0.55
CA ASN A 15 11.17 7.57 -0.40
C ASN A 15 11.18 8.59 -1.55
N VAL A 16 10.08 9.33 -1.75
CA VAL A 16 9.80 10.04 -3.01
C VAL A 16 9.33 11.48 -2.83
N SER A 17 8.58 11.81 -1.77
CA SER A 17 7.96 13.13 -1.57
C SER A 17 8.39 13.83 -0.29
N THR A 18 8.43 15.17 -0.32
CA THR A 18 8.55 16.00 0.88
C THR A 18 7.16 16.19 1.46
N VAL A 19 6.96 15.78 2.71
CA VAL A 19 5.68 15.92 3.42
C VAL A 19 5.90 16.80 4.63
N SER A 20 5.00 17.74 4.87
CA SER A 20 5.02 18.61 6.06
C SER A 20 3.70 18.53 6.80
N ARG A 21 3.72 18.54 8.13
CA ARG A 21 2.54 18.70 8.98
C ARG A 21 2.34 20.18 9.34
N ILE A 22 1.11 20.66 9.28
CA ILE A 22 0.67 21.97 9.77
C ILE A 22 -0.63 21.75 10.56
N GLY A 23 -0.57 21.90 11.89
CA GLY A 23 -1.69 21.54 12.78
C GLY A 23 -2.12 20.09 12.56
N ASP A 24 -3.40 19.89 12.22
CA ASP A 24 -4.00 18.57 11.99
C ASP A 24 -4.09 18.21 10.50
N THR A 25 -3.22 18.79 9.69
CA THR A 25 -3.18 18.56 8.23
C THR A 25 -1.77 18.30 7.76
N VAL A 26 -1.65 17.62 6.61
CA VAL A 26 -0.38 17.42 5.91
C VAL A 26 -0.38 18.18 4.58
N ARG A 27 0.80 18.57 4.15
CA ARG A 27 1.10 19.16 2.83
C ARG A 27 2.02 18.21 2.10
N ARG A 28 1.65 17.82 0.88
CA ARG A 28 2.43 16.89 0.05
C ARG A 28 2.40 17.35 -1.40
N ASN A 29 3.36 16.84 -2.18
CA ASN A 29 3.43 17.15 -3.61
C ASN A 29 2.15 16.66 -4.29
N ALA A 30 1.54 17.53 -5.09
CA ALA A 30 0.44 17.13 -5.96
C ALA A 30 0.95 16.75 -7.35
N GLY A 31 0.13 16.02 -8.10
CA GLY A 31 0.36 15.70 -9.50
C GLY A 31 -0.95 15.56 -10.28
N PRO A 32 -0.89 15.21 -11.57
CA PRO A 32 -2.08 15.04 -12.40
C PRO A 32 -3.09 14.02 -11.84
N TRP A 33 -2.66 13.09 -10.99
CA TRP A 33 -3.51 12.09 -10.35
C TRP A 33 -4.26 12.60 -9.12
N THR A 34 -3.82 13.71 -8.50
CA THR A 34 -4.37 14.22 -7.23
C THR A 34 -5.89 14.44 -7.28
N PRO A 35 -6.49 15.02 -8.33
CA PRO A 35 -7.94 15.17 -8.40
C PRO A 35 -8.71 13.83 -8.34
N SER A 36 -8.17 12.77 -8.97
CA SER A 36 -8.77 11.43 -8.94
C SER A 36 -8.65 10.78 -7.57
N VAL A 37 -7.49 10.96 -6.91
CA VAL A 37 -7.26 10.50 -5.53
C VAL A 37 -8.19 11.22 -4.56
N HIS A 38 -8.34 12.54 -4.67
CA HIS A 38 -9.30 13.31 -3.88
C HIS A 38 -10.73 12.82 -4.08
N ALA A 39 -11.14 12.52 -5.31
CA ALA A 39 -12.48 11.98 -5.59
C ALA A 39 -12.71 10.64 -4.88
N LEU A 40 -11.69 9.76 -4.83
CA LEU A 40 -11.74 8.51 -4.07
C LEU A 40 -11.85 8.79 -2.56
N LEU A 41 -10.97 9.63 -1.99
CA LEU A 41 -10.95 9.92 -0.55
C LEU A 41 -12.27 10.56 -0.07
N LEU A 42 -12.82 11.49 -0.85
CA LEU A 42 -14.13 12.10 -0.57
C LEU A 42 -15.26 11.06 -0.60
N HIS A 43 -15.20 10.10 -1.53
CA HIS A 43 -16.17 9.01 -1.55
C HIS A 43 -16.06 8.14 -0.29
N LEU A 44 -14.83 7.73 0.07
CA LEU A 44 -14.56 6.91 1.25
C LEU A 44 -15.06 7.58 2.53
N GLU A 45 -14.80 8.88 2.69
CA GLU A 45 -15.34 9.67 3.79
C GLU A 45 -16.87 9.66 3.81
N ARG A 46 -17.50 9.92 2.65
CA ARG A 46 -18.97 9.99 2.52
C ARG A 46 -19.65 8.69 2.92
N VAL A 47 -19.02 7.53 2.67
CA VAL A 47 -19.57 6.21 3.06
C VAL A 47 -19.13 5.77 4.45
N GLY A 48 -18.40 6.61 5.19
CA GLY A 48 -17.98 6.37 6.57
C GLY A 48 -16.74 5.48 6.73
N PHE A 49 -15.93 5.29 5.68
CA PHE A 49 -14.67 4.56 5.81
C PHE A 49 -13.62 5.44 6.53
N THR A 50 -13.23 5.03 7.73
CA THR A 50 -12.29 5.80 8.56
C THR A 50 -10.82 5.45 8.36
N GLY A 51 -10.52 4.48 7.48
CA GLY A 51 -9.17 3.93 7.28
C GLY A 51 -8.32 4.68 6.24
N SER A 52 -8.62 5.95 5.98
CA SER A 52 -7.92 6.82 5.03
C SER A 52 -7.94 8.28 5.50
N PRO A 53 -7.01 9.13 5.06
CA PRO A 53 -7.10 10.56 5.32
C PRO A 53 -8.25 11.23 4.55
N HIS A 54 -8.69 12.39 5.03
CA HIS A 54 -9.67 13.24 4.36
C HIS A 54 -8.97 14.17 3.36
N ALA A 55 -9.55 14.31 2.16
CA ALA A 55 -9.08 15.28 1.18
C ALA A 55 -9.61 16.67 1.51
N LEU A 56 -8.71 17.62 1.78
CA LEU A 56 -9.02 18.99 2.20
C LEU A 56 -8.72 20.03 1.11
N GLY A 57 -8.37 19.58 -0.09
CA GLY A 57 -8.11 20.44 -1.25
C GLY A 57 -6.63 20.73 -1.47
N MET A 58 -6.35 21.92 -1.99
CA MET A 58 -5.00 22.37 -2.35
C MET A 58 -4.66 23.63 -1.58
N ASP A 59 -3.39 23.81 -1.20
CA ASP A 59 -2.92 25.07 -0.61
C ASP A 59 -2.51 26.09 -1.68
N GLU A 60 -2.22 27.32 -1.25
CA GLU A 60 -1.81 28.44 -2.12
C GLU A 60 -0.52 28.19 -2.92
N LYS A 61 0.29 27.20 -2.51
CA LYS A 61 1.52 26.80 -3.19
C LYS A 61 1.28 25.64 -4.16
N GLY A 62 0.03 25.22 -4.36
CA GLY A 62 -0.33 24.09 -5.21
C GLY A 62 0.04 22.73 -4.62
N ARG A 63 0.16 22.63 -3.28
CA ARG A 63 0.38 21.36 -2.58
C ARG A 63 -0.95 20.72 -2.20
N GLU A 64 -0.98 19.40 -2.24
CA GLU A 64 -2.11 18.61 -1.76
C GLU A 64 -2.24 18.78 -0.24
N VAL A 65 -3.48 18.95 0.24
CA VAL A 65 -3.83 19.10 1.65
C VAL A 65 -4.71 17.93 2.07
N LEU A 66 -4.19 17.09 2.97
CA LEU A 66 -4.95 15.98 3.56
C LEU A 66 -5.03 16.14 5.09
N SER A 67 -6.00 15.50 5.73
CA SER A 67 -6.01 15.40 7.20
C SER A 67 -4.80 14.60 7.68
N TYR A 68 -4.24 15.00 8.82
CA TYR A 68 -3.24 14.22 9.52
C TYR A 68 -3.90 13.04 10.24
N LEU A 69 -3.25 11.88 10.20
CA LEU A 69 -3.67 10.70 10.93
C LEU A 69 -2.71 10.48 12.09
N ASP A 70 -3.23 10.50 13.32
CA ASP A 70 -2.45 10.24 14.52
C ASP A 70 -2.18 8.73 14.69
N GLY A 71 -0.95 8.40 15.06
CA GLY A 71 -0.53 7.01 15.23
C GLY A 71 0.92 6.73 14.84
N GLU A 72 1.28 5.45 14.88
CA GLU A 72 2.61 4.94 14.53
C GLU A 72 2.64 4.51 13.06
N CYS A 73 3.57 5.05 12.26
CA CYS A 73 3.82 4.54 10.91
C CYS A 73 4.69 3.28 10.96
N GLY A 74 4.43 2.30 10.11
CA GLY A 74 5.27 1.11 10.03
C GLY A 74 6.69 1.44 9.52
N GLU A 75 7.70 1.31 10.38
CA GLU A 75 9.09 1.54 10.02
C GLU A 75 9.90 0.23 10.07
N TYR A 76 10.68 -0.06 9.02
CA TYR A 76 11.56 -1.23 9.01
C TYR A 76 12.88 -0.93 9.75
N PRO A 77 13.39 -1.86 10.59
CA PRO A 77 12.79 -3.13 10.97
C PRO A 77 11.54 -2.95 11.83
N LEU A 78 10.47 -3.69 11.49
CA LEU A 78 9.18 -3.55 12.15
C LEU A 78 9.26 -3.92 13.63
N ALA A 79 8.56 -3.13 14.46
CA ALA A 79 8.45 -3.42 15.88
C ALA A 79 7.65 -4.73 16.11
N PRO A 80 7.86 -5.43 17.23
CA PRO A 80 7.28 -6.76 17.46
C PRO A 80 5.76 -6.86 17.31
N HIS A 81 5.03 -5.78 17.62
CA HIS A 81 3.57 -5.76 17.53
C HIS A 81 3.05 -5.72 16.08
N TRP A 82 3.83 -5.23 15.11
CA TRP A 82 3.45 -5.23 13.68
C TRP A 82 3.55 -6.61 13.02
N VAL A 83 4.33 -7.52 13.60
CA VAL A 83 4.67 -8.80 12.96
C VAL A 83 3.89 -9.99 13.52
N THR A 84 2.92 -9.75 14.40
CA THR A 84 2.06 -10.79 14.99
C THR A 84 1.08 -11.38 13.97
N GLU A 85 0.36 -12.45 14.34
CA GLU A 85 -0.73 -12.99 13.52
C GLU A 85 -1.98 -12.10 13.63
N GLU A 86 -2.21 -11.50 14.80
CA GLU A 86 -3.30 -10.57 15.07
C GLU A 86 -3.18 -9.31 14.19
N ALA A 87 -1.97 -8.72 14.13
CA ALA A 87 -1.68 -7.60 13.23
C ALA A 87 -1.99 -7.95 11.77
N LEU A 88 -1.62 -9.16 11.33
CA LEU A 88 -1.86 -9.63 9.97
C LEU A 88 -3.36 -9.76 9.66
N VAL A 89 -4.16 -10.22 10.63
CA VAL A 89 -5.62 -10.29 10.51
C VAL A 89 -6.21 -8.88 10.41
N THR A 90 -5.75 -7.93 11.23
CA THR A 90 -6.17 -6.53 11.15
C THR A 90 -5.88 -5.92 9.78
N VAL A 91 -4.70 -6.19 9.20
CA VAL A 91 -4.35 -5.73 7.85
C VAL A 91 -5.27 -6.32 6.78
N GLY A 92 -5.52 -7.64 6.82
CA GLY A 92 -6.42 -8.31 5.87
C GLY A 92 -7.84 -7.74 5.94
N THR A 93 -8.33 -7.48 7.15
CA THR A 93 -9.66 -6.88 7.41
C THR A 93 -9.72 -5.43 6.91
N MET A 94 -8.72 -4.61 7.23
CA MET A 94 -8.63 -3.22 6.77
C MET A 94 -8.64 -3.15 5.24
N LEU A 95 -7.84 -3.98 4.56
CA LEU A 95 -7.79 -3.98 3.09
C LEU A 95 -9.13 -4.40 2.48
N ARG A 96 -9.84 -5.35 3.10
CA ARG A 96 -11.18 -5.75 2.67
C ARG A 96 -12.18 -4.61 2.85
N MET A 97 -12.18 -3.94 4.00
CA MET A 97 -13.03 -2.78 4.27
C MET A 97 -12.77 -1.65 3.28
N PHE A 98 -11.51 -1.36 2.96
CA PHE A 98 -11.13 -0.38 1.95
C PHE A 98 -11.73 -0.72 0.58
N HIS A 99 -11.63 -1.97 0.13
CA HIS A 99 -12.18 -2.38 -1.17
C HIS A 99 -13.72 -2.39 -1.21
N ASP A 100 -14.38 -2.74 -0.11
CA ASP A 100 -15.85 -2.75 -0.03
C ASP A 100 -16.43 -1.34 0.09
N ALA A 101 -15.71 -0.42 0.75
CA ALA A 101 -16.09 0.99 0.84
C ALA A 101 -16.09 1.74 -0.51
N GLN A 102 -15.61 1.11 -1.58
CA GLN A 102 -15.67 1.67 -2.94
C GLN A 102 -16.97 1.31 -3.67
N TYR A 103 -17.88 0.58 -3.04
CA TYR A 103 -19.17 0.24 -3.65
C TYR A 103 -19.92 1.52 -4.07
N GLY A 104 -20.26 1.59 -5.36
CA GLY A 104 -20.93 2.76 -5.95
C GLY A 104 -20.00 3.95 -6.23
N PHE A 105 -18.68 3.80 -6.06
CA PHE A 105 -17.72 4.80 -6.54
C PHE A 105 -17.63 4.73 -8.07
N VAL A 106 -17.74 5.90 -8.71
CA VAL A 106 -17.51 6.07 -10.14
C VAL A 106 -16.45 7.16 -10.29
N PRO A 107 -15.27 6.85 -10.88
CA PRO A 107 -14.27 7.87 -11.15
C PRO A 107 -14.85 9.02 -11.99
N PRO A 108 -14.47 10.27 -11.71
CA PRO A 108 -14.94 11.40 -12.51
C PRO A 108 -14.52 11.25 -13.98
N PRO A 109 -15.29 11.80 -14.94
CA PRO A 109 -14.89 11.82 -16.34
C PRO A 109 -13.51 12.43 -16.52
N GLY A 110 -12.64 11.76 -17.27
CA GLY A 110 -11.25 12.19 -17.47
C GLY A 110 -10.32 11.95 -16.28
N ALA A 111 -10.70 11.11 -15.31
CA ALA A 111 -9.84 10.72 -14.20
C ALA A 111 -8.46 10.24 -14.69
N VAL A 112 -7.42 10.88 -14.19
CA VAL A 112 -6.02 10.52 -14.43
C VAL A 112 -5.49 9.78 -13.21
N TRP A 113 -4.78 8.68 -13.41
CA TRP A 113 -4.20 7.87 -12.34
C TRP A 113 -2.71 7.67 -12.59
N ARG A 114 -1.91 7.65 -11.52
CA ARG A 114 -0.47 7.37 -11.61
C ARG A 114 -0.25 5.86 -11.52
N SER A 115 -0.32 5.20 -12.67
CA SER A 115 -0.22 3.75 -12.79
C SER A 115 1.01 3.32 -13.58
N PHE A 116 1.48 2.09 -13.37
CA PHE A 116 2.59 1.50 -14.14
C PHE A 116 2.14 0.89 -15.48
N GLY A 117 0.92 1.18 -15.94
CA GLY A 117 0.35 0.64 -17.18
C GLY A 117 -1.15 0.93 -17.29
N PRO A 118 -1.76 0.63 -18.44
CA PRO A 118 -3.20 0.82 -18.61
C PRO A 118 -3.99 -0.01 -17.59
N PRO A 119 -5.19 0.44 -17.18
CA PRO A 119 -6.03 -0.30 -16.26
C PRO A 119 -6.37 -1.68 -16.88
N PRO A 120 -6.25 -2.77 -16.11
CA PRO A 120 -6.47 -4.09 -16.64
C PRO A 120 -7.98 -4.32 -16.88
N PRO A 121 -8.34 -5.22 -17.81
CA PRO A 121 -9.75 -5.47 -18.17
C PRO A 121 -10.58 -6.05 -17.02
N ASP A 122 -9.94 -6.63 -16.00
CA ASP A 122 -10.56 -7.14 -14.78
C ASP A 122 -10.58 -6.12 -13.63
N THR A 123 -10.69 -4.83 -13.94
CA THR A 123 -10.81 -3.76 -12.94
C THR A 123 -12.08 -3.95 -12.10
N GLU A 124 -11.92 -4.01 -10.78
CA GLU A 124 -13.00 -4.16 -9.79
C GLU A 124 -13.08 -2.97 -8.84
N VAL A 125 -11.93 -2.37 -8.51
CA VAL A 125 -11.77 -1.29 -7.54
C VAL A 125 -10.63 -0.36 -7.98
N ILE A 126 -10.49 0.78 -7.31
CA ILE A 126 -9.22 1.51 -7.26
C ILE A 126 -8.34 0.84 -6.21
N CYS A 127 -7.33 0.12 -6.67
CA CYS A 127 -6.34 -0.51 -5.80
C CYS A 127 -5.42 0.56 -5.20
N HIS A 128 -4.92 0.34 -3.99
CA HIS A 128 -3.87 1.17 -3.38
C HIS A 128 -2.52 0.93 -4.06
N HIS A 129 -2.25 -0.30 -4.51
CA HIS A 129 -1.01 -0.78 -5.14
C HIS A 129 0.25 -0.79 -4.26
N ASP A 130 0.23 -0.10 -3.12
CA ASP A 130 1.32 -0.03 -2.15
C ASP A 130 0.84 -0.11 -0.69
N ALA A 131 -0.10 -1.01 -0.38
CA ALA A 131 -0.61 -1.26 0.98
C ALA A 131 0.41 -2.05 1.84
N ALA A 132 1.64 -1.55 1.93
CA ALA A 132 2.75 -2.10 2.70
C ALA A 132 2.91 -1.42 4.07
N PRO A 133 3.69 -2.00 5.01
CA PRO A 133 3.85 -1.44 6.36
C PRO A 133 4.22 0.05 6.42
N HIS A 134 5.08 0.53 5.52
CA HIS A 134 5.49 1.95 5.48
C HIS A 134 4.39 2.93 5.06
N ASN A 135 3.27 2.42 4.53
CA ASN A 135 2.10 3.19 4.12
C ASN A 135 0.88 2.90 5.00
N VAL A 136 1.09 2.35 6.20
CA VAL A 136 0.04 2.11 7.18
C VAL A 136 0.36 2.84 8.48
N VAL A 137 -0.66 3.49 9.02
CA VAL A 137 -0.66 4.12 10.34
C VAL A 137 -1.43 3.21 11.30
N TRP A 138 -0.77 2.80 12.38
CA TRP A 138 -1.38 2.13 13.52
C TRP A 138 -1.91 3.17 14.49
N ARG A 139 -3.23 3.25 14.62
CA ARG A 139 -3.89 4.30 15.41
C ARG A 139 -3.97 3.92 16.89
N PRO A 140 -4.06 4.90 17.81
CA PRO A 140 -4.17 4.64 19.25
C PRO A 140 -5.37 3.76 19.65
N ASP A 141 -6.44 3.75 18.85
CA ASP A 141 -7.62 2.91 19.06
C ASP A 141 -7.44 1.44 18.60
N GLY A 142 -6.24 1.08 18.11
CA GLY A 142 -5.91 -0.26 17.64
C GLY A 142 -6.30 -0.56 16.20
N THR A 143 -6.91 0.39 15.49
CA THR A 143 -7.25 0.25 14.07
C THR A 143 -6.13 0.74 13.16
N LEU A 144 -6.17 0.32 11.90
CA LEU A 144 -5.19 0.69 10.89
C LEU A 144 -5.79 1.66 9.87
N ALA A 145 -4.97 2.57 9.35
CA ALA A 145 -5.33 3.44 8.25
C ALA A 145 -4.24 3.44 7.16
N LEU A 146 -4.68 3.44 5.90
CA LEU A 146 -3.82 3.57 4.73
C LEU A 146 -3.47 5.03 4.48
N ILE A 147 -2.23 5.26 4.06
CA ILE A 147 -1.74 6.55 3.57
C ILE A 147 -1.01 6.36 2.24
N ASP A 148 -0.74 7.46 1.56
CA ASP A 148 0.02 7.47 0.31
C ASP A 148 -0.69 6.82 -0.89
N PHE A 149 -1.86 7.38 -1.23
CA PHE A 149 -2.69 6.99 -2.37
C PHE A 149 -2.14 7.45 -3.73
N ASP A 150 -0.89 7.91 -3.80
CA ASP A 150 -0.28 8.43 -5.02
C ASP A 150 -0.30 7.43 -6.17
N LEU A 151 -0.13 6.14 -5.86
CA LEU A 151 -0.16 5.05 -6.83
C LEU A 151 -1.55 4.44 -6.99
N ALA A 152 -2.57 4.98 -6.33
CA ALA A 152 -3.91 4.44 -6.41
C ALA A 152 -4.40 4.50 -7.86
N SER A 153 -4.90 3.36 -8.37
CA SER A 153 -5.36 3.28 -9.75
C SER A 153 -6.29 2.08 -9.96
N PRO A 154 -7.09 2.05 -11.04
CA PRO A 154 -8.02 0.96 -11.27
C PRO A 154 -7.32 -0.40 -11.43
N GLY A 155 -7.84 -1.43 -10.78
CA GLY A 155 -7.32 -2.79 -10.84
C GLY A 155 -8.23 -3.83 -10.19
N SER A 156 -7.81 -5.10 -10.22
CA SER A 156 -8.53 -6.17 -9.52
C SER A 156 -8.15 -6.22 -8.05
N ARG A 157 -9.12 -6.55 -7.19
CA ARG A 157 -8.94 -6.68 -5.74
C ARG A 157 -7.80 -7.65 -5.42
N LEU A 158 -7.76 -8.78 -6.13
CA LEU A 158 -6.75 -9.81 -5.94
C LEU A 158 -5.32 -9.30 -6.21
N TYR A 159 -5.16 -8.32 -7.10
CA TYR A 159 -3.85 -7.75 -7.42
C TYR A 159 -3.30 -6.88 -6.27
N ASP A 160 -4.18 -6.15 -5.57
CA ASP A 160 -3.80 -5.38 -4.38
C ASP A 160 -3.55 -6.30 -3.17
N VAL A 161 -4.42 -7.30 -2.97
CA VAL A 161 -4.23 -8.37 -1.98
C VAL A 161 -2.91 -9.10 -2.17
N ALA A 162 -2.51 -9.35 -3.41
CA ALA A 162 -1.23 -9.98 -3.72
C ALA A 162 -0.03 -9.12 -3.30
N TYR A 163 -0.11 -7.79 -3.47
CA TYR A 163 0.95 -6.90 -3.02
C TYR A 163 1.04 -6.84 -1.49
N ALA A 164 -0.09 -6.70 -0.81
CA ALA A 164 -0.14 -6.73 0.65
C ALA A 164 0.34 -8.09 1.21
N ALA A 165 -0.07 -9.20 0.60
CA ALA A 165 0.40 -10.53 1.01
C ALA A 165 1.93 -10.64 0.91
N TRP A 166 2.53 -10.15 -0.19
CA TRP A 166 3.99 -10.16 -0.35
C TRP A 166 4.68 -9.44 0.82
N THR A 167 4.14 -8.30 1.27
CA THR A 167 4.79 -7.45 2.26
C THR A 167 4.50 -7.82 3.72
N TRP A 168 3.30 -8.29 4.03
CA TRP A 168 2.84 -8.59 5.40
C TRP A 168 2.98 -10.08 5.83
N VAL A 169 3.02 -11.01 4.86
CA VAL A 169 3.26 -12.47 5.09
C VAL A 169 4.76 -12.81 5.16
N PRO A 170 5.61 -11.79 5.27
CA PRO A 170 6.91 -11.62 4.59
C PRO A 170 7.31 -12.77 3.65
N LEU A 171 6.89 -12.69 2.38
CA LEU A 171 7.34 -13.60 1.33
C LEU A 171 8.73 -13.20 0.81
N PHE A 172 9.67 -13.04 1.74
CA PHE A 172 11.06 -12.67 1.51
C PHE A 172 11.99 -13.78 1.99
N SER A 173 13.25 -13.77 1.56
CA SER A 173 14.27 -14.68 2.12
C SER A 173 14.31 -14.64 3.66
N ASP A 174 14.72 -15.73 4.31
CA ASP A 174 14.80 -15.78 5.79
C ASP A 174 15.71 -14.68 6.35
N ARG A 175 16.83 -14.42 5.67
CA ARG A 175 17.73 -13.32 6.01
C ARG A 175 17.02 -11.98 5.93
N ASP A 176 16.33 -11.70 4.82
CA ASP A 176 15.62 -10.43 4.63
C ASP A 176 14.49 -10.28 5.67
N SER A 177 13.74 -11.37 5.93
CA SER A 177 12.67 -11.40 6.94
C SER A 177 13.21 -11.03 8.33
N TYR A 178 14.36 -11.58 8.73
CA TYR A 178 15.02 -11.23 9.99
C TYR A 178 15.45 -9.76 10.05
N THR A 179 16.09 -9.26 8.99
CA THR A 179 16.53 -7.86 8.95
C THR A 179 15.40 -6.85 8.94
N LEU A 180 14.18 -7.28 8.61
CA LEU A 180 12.99 -6.42 8.52
C LEU A 180 12.06 -6.56 9.73
N GLY A 181 12.44 -7.33 10.75
CA GLY A 181 11.71 -7.41 12.03
C GLY A 181 11.01 -8.74 12.31
N TRP A 182 10.94 -9.66 11.34
CA TRP A 182 10.30 -10.97 11.56
C TRP A 182 11.25 -12.01 12.16
N LYS A 183 10.73 -12.82 13.09
CA LYS A 183 11.47 -13.94 13.69
C LYS A 183 10.95 -15.27 13.14
N ARG A 184 11.57 -15.77 12.06
CA ARG A 184 11.24 -17.06 11.40
C ARG A 184 9.72 -17.24 11.14
N PRO A 185 9.13 -16.42 10.25
CA PRO A 185 7.70 -16.45 10.02
C PRO A 185 7.26 -17.78 9.37
N ASN A 186 6.21 -18.41 9.90
CA ASN A 186 5.54 -19.52 9.21
C ASN A 186 4.71 -18.96 8.05
N ARG A 187 5.36 -18.78 6.89
CA ARG A 187 4.75 -18.15 5.69
C ARG A 187 3.47 -18.85 5.21
N PRO A 188 3.40 -20.19 5.11
CA PRO A 188 2.17 -20.86 4.68
C PRO A 188 0.98 -20.57 5.61
N ARG A 189 1.19 -20.65 6.93
CA ARG A 189 0.15 -20.34 7.93
C ARG A 189 -0.28 -18.87 7.87
N ARG A 190 0.69 -17.95 7.81
CA ARG A 190 0.40 -16.51 7.69
C ARG A 190 -0.35 -16.18 6.40
N LEU A 191 0.01 -16.82 5.27
CA LEU A 191 -0.68 -16.62 3.99
C LEU A 191 -2.14 -17.07 4.07
N ARG A 192 -2.40 -18.21 4.70
CA ARG A 192 -3.76 -18.68 4.99
C ARG A 192 -4.54 -17.66 5.82
N LEU A 193 -3.97 -17.26 6.97
CA LEU A 193 -4.62 -16.34 7.90
C LEU A 193 -4.95 -15.00 7.23
N PHE A 194 -4.04 -14.46 6.42
CA PHE A 194 -4.28 -13.25 5.65
C PHE A 194 -5.41 -13.44 4.62
N ALA A 195 -5.42 -14.56 3.90
CA ALA A 195 -6.47 -14.88 2.94
C ALA A 195 -7.85 -15.10 3.61
N ASP A 196 -7.87 -15.66 4.82
CA ASP A 196 -9.06 -15.82 5.65
C ASP A 196 -9.57 -14.45 6.12
N ALA A 197 -8.70 -13.62 6.68
CA ALA A 197 -9.05 -12.29 7.19
C ALA A 197 -9.60 -11.36 6.10
N TYR A 198 -9.02 -11.40 4.90
CA TYR A 198 -9.55 -10.66 3.75
C TYR A 198 -10.90 -11.25 3.24
N GLY A 199 -11.14 -12.53 3.49
CA GLY A 199 -12.31 -13.25 2.99
C GLY A 199 -12.19 -13.66 1.53
N LEU A 200 -11.00 -14.12 1.10
CA LEU A 200 -10.81 -14.64 -0.26
C LEU A 200 -11.64 -15.91 -0.47
N ILE A 201 -12.39 -15.95 -1.58
CA ILE A 201 -13.13 -17.15 -2.02
C ILE A 201 -12.17 -18.22 -2.58
N PRO A 202 -12.59 -19.51 -2.64
CA PRO A 202 -11.73 -20.60 -3.12
C PRO A 202 -11.09 -20.35 -4.48
N ARG A 203 -11.84 -19.75 -5.42
CA ARG A 203 -11.33 -19.38 -6.75
C ARG A 203 -10.13 -18.44 -6.67
N ASP A 204 -10.19 -17.42 -5.81
CA ASP A 204 -9.14 -16.41 -5.72
C ASP A 204 -7.97 -16.89 -4.87
N ARG A 205 -8.22 -17.72 -3.85
CA ARG A 205 -7.16 -18.45 -3.12
C ARG A 205 -6.29 -19.27 -4.06
N HIS A 206 -6.91 -20.04 -4.96
CA HIS A 206 -6.19 -20.83 -5.96
C HIS A 206 -5.31 -19.96 -6.88
N ARG A 207 -5.68 -18.70 -7.10
CA ARG A 207 -4.94 -17.74 -7.94
C ARG A 207 -3.88 -16.95 -7.17
N LEU A 208 -3.93 -16.90 -5.85
CA LEU A 208 -3.18 -15.91 -5.07
C LEU A 208 -1.67 -16.00 -5.29
N VAL A 209 -1.07 -17.21 -5.20
CA VAL A 209 0.39 -17.38 -5.35
C VAL A 209 0.88 -16.95 -6.74
N ARG A 210 0.16 -17.32 -7.81
CA ARG A 210 0.51 -16.86 -9.17
C ARG A 210 0.34 -15.34 -9.32
N THR A 211 -0.66 -14.74 -8.67
CA THR A 211 -0.87 -13.29 -8.71
C THR A 211 0.22 -12.55 -7.93
N ILE A 212 0.66 -13.06 -6.77
CA ILE A 212 1.81 -12.54 -6.03
C ILE A 212 3.05 -12.56 -6.92
N ARG A 213 3.35 -13.70 -7.55
CA ARG A 213 4.49 -13.81 -8.47
C ARG A 213 4.42 -12.76 -9.59
N LYS A 214 3.26 -12.64 -10.25
CA LYS A 214 3.03 -11.65 -11.30
C LYS A 214 3.24 -10.23 -10.78
N ARG A 215 2.70 -9.92 -9.59
CA ARG A 215 2.81 -8.59 -8.95
C ARG A 215 4.26 -8.20 -8.69
N ILE A 216 5.11 -9.13 -8.26
CA ILE A 216 6.54 -8.87 -8.05
C ILE A 216 7.26 -8.59 -9.39
N VAL A 217 6.97 -9.37 -10.43
CA VAL A 217 7.51 -9.12 -11.79
C VAL A 217 7.10 -7.74 -12.28
N ASP A 218 5.81 -7.43 -12.26
CA ASP A 218 5.28 -6.15 -12.71
C ASP A 218 5.85 -4.96 -11.90
N HIS A 219 6.09 -5.15 -10.59
CA HIS A 219 6.74 -4.15 -9.74
C HIS A 219 8.19 -3.88 -10.19
N VAL A 220 8.98 -4.93 -10.44
CA VAL A 220 10.36 -4.79 -10.92
C VAL A 220 10.40 -4.14 -12.30
N GLU A 221 9.53 -4.57 -13.22
CA GLU A 221 9.47 -4.02 -14.58
C GLU A 221 8.94 -2.59 -14.60
N GLY A 222 7.96 -2.25 -13.75
CA GLY A 222 7.46 -0.89 -13.57
C GLY A 222 8.57 0.07 -13.11
N ILE A 223 9.33 -0.31 -12.08
CA ILE A 223 10.48 0.48 -11.61
C ILE A 223 11.52 0.67 -12.71
N ARG A 224 11.85 -0.39 -13.46
CA ARG A 224 12.81 -0.31 -14.57
C ARG A 224 12.34 0.64 -15.67
N ARG A 225 11.05 0.57 -16.05
CA ARG A 225 10.47 1.45 -17.08
C ARG A 225 10.50 2.91 -16.63
N MET A 226 10.11 3.22 -15.39
CA MET A 226 10.15 4.58 -14.86
C MET A 226 11.58 5.12 -14.75
N ALA A 227 12.54 4.28 -14.34
CA ALA A 227 13.95 4.66 -14.32
C ALA A 227 14.49 4.93 -15.73
N ALA A 228 14.15 4.09 -16.72
CA ALA A 228 14.54 4.28 -18.11
C ALA A 228 13.89 5.54 -18.75
N ALA A 229 12.71 5.92 -18.28
CA ALA A 229 12.05 7.18 -18.66
C ALA A 229 12.65 8.42 -17.95
N GLY A 230 13.65 8.24 -17.07
CA GLY A 230 14.38 9.33 -16.44
C GLY A 230 13.77 9.89 -15.16
N ASP A 231 12.76 9.23 -14.56
CA ASP A 231 12.21 9.68 -13.28
C ASP A 231 13.29 9.57 -12.17
N PRO A 232 13.71 10.70 -11.56
CA PRO A 232 14.83 10.72 -10.62
C PRO A 232 14.63 9.81 -9.40
N ALA A 233 13.40 9.61 -8.94
CA ALA A 233 13.12 8.74 -7.79
C ALA A 233 13.39 7.28 -8.14
N PHE A 234 12.89 6.82 -9.29
CA PHE A 234 13.07 5.44 -9.74
C PHE A 234 14.50 5.15 -10.18
N VAL A 235 15.19 6.11 -10.79
CA VAL A 235 16.63 6.03 -11.08
C VAL A 235 17.42 5.77 -9.79
N ARG A 236 17.14 6.52 -8.71
CA ARG A 236 17.77 6.29 -7.39
C ARG A 236 17.47 4.90 -6.83
N ILE A 237 16.23 4.42 -6.94
CA ILE A 237 15.82 3.07 -6.50
C ILE A 237 16.64 1.99 -7.21
N VAL A 238 16.81 2.10 -8.54
CA VAL A 238 17.62 1.17 -9.34
C VAL A 238 19.09 1.22 -8.93
N HIS A 239 19.69 2.42 -8.83
CA HIS A 239 21.10 2.58 -8.45
C HIS A 239 21.41 2.03 -7.05
N LYS A 240 20.51 2.22 -6.09
CA LYS A 240 20.64 1.66 -4.74
C LYS A 240 20.45 0.14 -4.69
N GLY A 241 20.12 -0.50 -5.81
CA GLY A 241 20.00 -1.96 -5.90
C GLY A 241 18.73 -2.52 -5.27
N HIS A 242 17.69 -1.70 -5.08
CA HIS A 242 16.44 -2.11 -4.42
C HIS A 242 15.70 -3.23 -5.19
N LEU A 243 16.02 -3.44 -6.47
CA LEU A 243 15.49 -4.54 -7.28
C LEU A 243 16.08 -5.92 -6.92
N ARG A 244 17.20 -5.99 -6.20
CA ARG A 244 17.86 -7.27 -5.87
C ARG A 244 17.01 -8.15 -4.96
N ARG A 245 16.30 -7.55 -4.00
CA ARG A 245 15.45 -8.27 -3.05
C ARG A 245 14.19 -8.86 -3.71
N PRO A 246 13.37 -8.10 -4.46
CA PRO A 246 12.25 -8.66 -5.23
C PRO A 246 12.63 -9.87 -6.10
N MET A 247 13.82 -9.86 -6.71
CA MET A 247 14.31 -11.01 -7.49
C MET A 247 14.67 -12.23 -6.63
N ARG A 248 15.12 -12.04 -5.38
CA ARG A 248 15.29 -13.16 -4.41
C ARG A 248 13.94 -13.68 -3.95
N ASP A 249 13.01 -12.79 -3.67
CA ASP A 249 11.66 -13.11 -3.22
C ASP A 249 10.92 -13.96 -4.28
N LEU A 250 11.08 -13.64 -5.57
CA LEU A 250 10.58 -14.48 -6.67
C LEU A 250 11.13 -15.91 -6.63
N ARG A 251 12.43 -16.09 -6.40
CA ARG A 251 13.03 -17.42 -6.31
C ARG A 251 12.52 -18.21 -5.11
N LEU A 252 12.32 -17.54 -3.98
CA LEU A 252 11.72 -18.17 -2.80
C LEU A 252 10.29 -18.60 -3.10
N LEU A 253 9.50 -17.72 -3.73
CA LEU A 253 8.10 -18.01 -4.07
C LEU A 253 7.98 -19.19 -5.03
N ASP A 254 8.87 -19.27 -6.03
CA ASP A 254 8.94 -20.40 -6.96
C ASP A 254 9.35 -21.70 -6.24
N TYR A 255 10.26 -21.63 -5.26
CA TYR A 255 10.69 -22.78 -4.44
C TYR A 255 9.62 -23.28 -3.47
N GLU A 256 8.93 -22.38 -2.75
CA GLU A 256 7.91 -22.70 -1.76
C GLU A 256 6.49 -22.86 -2.37
N ARG A 257 6.36 -22.72 -3.69
CA ARG A 257 5.08 -22.62 -4.41
C ARG A 257 4.06 -23.66 -3.98
N HIS A 258 4.43 -24.94 -4.02
CA HIS A 258 3.51 -26.03 -3.68
C HIS A 258 3.04 -25.97 -2.23
N THR A 259 3.93 -25.60 -1.30
CA THR A 259 3.61 -25.46 0.13
C THR A 259 2.64 -24.30 0.35
N LEU A 260 2.88 -23.16 -0.31
CA LEU A 260 2.01 -21.98 -0.21
C LEU A 260 0.63 -22.23 -0.87
N GLU A 261 0.59 -22.86 -2.04
CA GLU A 261 -0.66 -23.23 -2.72
C GLU A 261 -1.46 -24.28 -1.92
N TYR A 262 -0.79 -25.27 -1.33
CA TYR A 262 -1.45 -26.25 -0.46
C TYR A 262 -2.05 -25.58 0.77
N ALA A 263 -1.29 -24.68 1.39
CA ALA A 263 -1.75 -23.89 2.53
C ALA A 263 -2.85 -22.89 2.17
N LEU A 264 -3.33 -22.80 0.93
CA LEU A 264 -4.46 -21.96 0.48
C LEU A 264 -5.71 -22.75 0.07
N ARG A 265 -5.68 -24.08 0.13
CA ARG A 265 -6.81 -24.97 -0.22
C ARG A 265 -8.01 -24.90 0.71
#